data_AF-A0A2W5YV71-F1
#
_entry.id   AF-A0A2W5YV71-F1
#
_cell.length_a   1.000
_cell.length_b   1.000
_cell.length_c   1.000
_cell.angle_alpha   90.00
_cell.angle_beta   90.00
_cell.angle_gamma   90.00
#
_symmetry.space_group_name_H-M   'P 1'
#
loop_
_entity.id
_entity.type
_entity.pdbx_description
1 polymer ?
#
loop_
_entity_poly.entity_id
_entity_poly.type
_entity_poly.pdbx_seq_one_letter_code
_entity_poly.pdbx_strand_id
1 'polypeptide(L)'
;GKHFTDALTADGALQAEAAHLLIKQGDAGMAEICRNTLARLATEVRNSIGFFEGQYEGAIQRLFVSGGLSRVEMVLQTLSDELGLPCEIWDPLENCEVALPAPKRKALQQEFSSLNVACGAAFEYLRS
;
A
#
# COMPACT_ATOMS: atom_id res chain seq x y z
N GLY A 1 -5.85 -5.11 -5.64
CA GLY A 1 -6.56 -5.62 -4.47
C GLY A 1 -6.98 -7.05 -4.71
N LYS A 2 -8.19 -7.27 -5.20
CA LYS A 2 -8.76 -8.60 -5.47
C LYS A 2 -7.84 -9.53 -6.30
N HIS A 3 -7.42 -9.11 -7.49
CA HIS A 3 -6.52 -9.91 -8.34
C HIS A 3 -5.19 -10.30 -7.64
N PHE A 4 -4.71 -9.46 -6.72
CA PHE A 4 -3.51 -9.75 -5.94
C PHE A 4 -3.79 -10.82 -4.88
N THR A 5 -4.91 -10.71 -4.17
CA THR A 5 -5.37 -11.74 -3.24
C THR A 5 -5.65 -13.07 -3.94
N ASP A 6 -6.26 -13.04 -5.12
CA ASP A 6 -6.55 -14.24 -5.92
C ASP A 6 -5.23 -14.93 -6.33
N ALA A 7 -4.24 -14.16 -6.82
CA ALA A 7 -2.92 -14.69 -7.15
C ALA A 7 -2.19 -15.30 -5.93
N LEU A 8 -2.22 -14.62 -4.78
CA LEU A 8 -1.59 -15.10 -3.54
C LEU A 8 -2.24 -16.36 -2.97
N THR A 9 -3.54 -16.52 -3.21
CA THR A 9 -4.30 -17.70 -2.78
C THR A 9 -4.28 -18.82 -3.81
N ALA A 10 -3.51 -18.66 -4.90
CA ALA A 10 -3.52 -19.57 -6.05
C ALA A 10 -4.95 -19.88 -6.51
N ASP A 11 -5.71 -18.81 -6.76
CA ASP A 11 -7.14 -18.83 -7.14
C ASP A 11 -8.02 -19.61 -6.15
N GLY A 12 -7.73 -19.47 -4.85
CA GLY A 12 -8.47 -20.09 -3.76
C GLY A 12 -7.99 -21.49 -3.37
N ALA A 13 -6.93 -22.03 -3.98
CA ALA A 13 -6.32 -23.29 -3.57
C ALA A 13 -5.60 -23.20 -2.22
N LEU A 14 -5.16 -22.00 -1.82
CA LEU A 14 -4.54 -21.70 -0.53
C LEU A 14 -5.45 -20.77 0.29
N GLN A 15 -5.65 -21.07 1.57
CA GLN A 15 -6.40 -20.20 2.48
C GLN A 15 -5.72 -18.83 2.62
N ALA A 16 -6.51 -17.75 2.68
CA ALA A 16 -6.02 -16.39 2.74
C ALA A 16 -5.13 -16.13 3.97
N GLU A 17 -5.43 -16.77 5.10
CA GLU A 17 -4.65 -16.70 6.33
C GLU A 17 -3.28 -17.37 6.16
N ALA A 18 -3.23 -18.52 5.49
CA ALA A 18 -1.99 -19.23 5.21
C ALA A 18 -1.11 -18.43 4.23
N ALA A 19 -1.71 -17.87 3.18
CA ALA A 19 -1.01 -16.97 2.25
C ALA A 19 -0.42 -15.75 2.98
N HIS A 20 -1.19 -15.13 3.88
CA HIS A 20 -0.70 -14.01 4.70
C HIS A 20 0.48 -14.39 5.59
N LEU A 21 0.48 -15.59 6.17
CA LEU A 21 1.59 -16.06 7.02
C LEU A 21 2.87 -16.26 6.21
N LEU A 22 2.76 -16.88 5.03
CA LEU A 22 3.91 -17.10 4.14
C LEU A 22 4.54 -15.78 3.68
N ILE A 23 3.71 -14.78 3.34
CA ILE A 23 4.19 -13.44 3.00
C ILE A 23 4.92 -12.80 4.18
N LYS A 24 4.36 -12.88 5.39
CA LYS A 24 5.00 -12.34 6.60
C LYS A 24 6.33 -13.03 6.93
N GLN A 25 6.48 -14.28 6.57
CA GLN A 25 7.71 -15.05 6.76
C GLN A 25 8.74 -14.84 5.65
N GLY A 26 8.41 -14.07 4.61
CA GLY A 26 9.31 -13.81 3.49
C GLY A 26 9.49 -15.01 2.57
N ASP A 27 8.46 -15.86 2.43
CA ASP A 27 8.50 -17.01 1.54
C ASP A 27 8.91 -16.62 0.11
N ALA A 28 9.89 -17.32 -0.45
CA ALA A 28 10.47 -16.98 -1.75
C ALA A 28 9.47 -17.14 -2.91
N GLY A 29 8.58 -18.14 -2.82
CA GLY A 29 7.53 -18.36 -3.81
C GLY A 29 6.48 -17.24 -3.76
N MET A 30 6.08 -16.82 -2.56
CA MET A 30 5.18 -15.67 -2.40
C MET A 30 5.81 -14.37 -2.89
N ALA A 31 7.11 -14.17 -2.69
CA ALA A 31 7.82 -13.01 -3.21
C ALA A 31 7.82 -12.98 -4.74
N GLU A 32 7.98 -14.12 -5.40
CA GLU A 32 7.90 -14.23 -6.86
C GLU A 32 6.49 -13.97 -7.38
N ILE A 33 5.46 -14.54 -6.74
CA ILE A 33 4.06 -14.25 -7.06
C ILE A 33 3.76 -12.75 -6.89
N CYS A 34 4.26 -12.13 -5.83
CA CYS A 34 4.12 -10.69 -5.60
C CYS A 34 4.75 -9.88 -6.73
N ARG A 35 6.01 -10.15 -7.09
CA ARG A 35 6.70 -9.49 -8.21
C ARG A 35 5.93 -9.62 -9.51
N ASN A 36 5.56 -10.83 -9.89
CA ASN A 36 4.83 -11.08 -11.14
C ASN A 36 3.49 -10.36 -11.17
N THR A 37 2.77 -10.35 -10.06
CA THR A 37 1.45 -9.70 -9.99
C THR A 37 1.57 -8.17 -9.99
N LEU A 38 2.62 -7.63 -9.38
CA LEU A 38 2.84 -6.18 -9.27
C LEU A 38 3.57 -5.59 -10.48
N ALA A 39 4.28 -6.37 -11.29
CA ALA A 39 5.06 -5.87 -12.43
C ALA A 39 4.21 -5.06 -13.43
N ARG A 40 2.98 -5.51 -13.71
CA ARG A 40 2.05 -4.75 -14.55
C ARG A 40 1.64 -3.43 -13.90
N LEU A 41 1.33 -3.45 -12.60
CA LEU A 41 1.00 -2.23 -11.86
C LEU A 41 2.18 -1.25 -11.83
N ALA A 42 3.39 -1.73 -11.59
CA ALA A 42 4.59 -0.92 -11.58
C ALA A 42 4.86 -0.28 -12.95
N THR A 43 4.57 -1.00 -14.04
CA THR A 43 4.66 -0.44 -15.40
C THR A 43 3.67 0.71 -15.60
N GLU A 44 2.40 0.53 -15.20
CA GLU A 44 1.39 1.60 -15.30
C GLU A 44 1.72 2.81 -14.41
N VAL A 45 2.26 2.58 -13.21
CA VAL A 45 2.71 3.65 -12.31
C VAL A 45 3.89 4.39 -12.93
N ARG A 46 4.89 3.69 -13.49
CA ARG A 46 6.04 4.31 -14.18
C ARG A 46 5.59 5.18 -15.37
N ASN A 47 4.62 4.70 -16.14
CA ASN A 47 4.04 5.48 -17.24
C ASN A 47 3.34 6.75 -16.71
N SER A 48 2.62 6.64 -15.59
CA SER A 48 1.95 7.78 -14.95
C SER A 48 2.95 8.80 -14.41
N ILE A 49 4.06 8.33 -13.82
CA ILE A 49 5.18 9.17 -13.37
C ILE A 49 5.76 9.93 -14.57
N GLY A 50 6.15 9.23 -15.63
CA GLY A 50 6.73 9.88 -16.82
C GLY A 50 5.78 10.86 -17.50
N PHE A 51 4.47 10.58 -17.51
CA PHE A 51 3.47 11.54 -18.00
C PHE A 51 3.41 12.79 -17.13
N PHE A 52 3.41 12.66 -15.81
CA PHE A 52 3.40 13.79 -14.88
C PHE A 52 4.68 14.62 -14.99
N GLU A 53 5.85 13.99 -14.97
CA GLU A 53 7.15 14.67 -15.09
C GLU A 53 7.35 15.32 -16.48
N GLY A 54 6.68 14.82 -17.52
CA GLY A 54 6.67 15.47 -18.83
C GLY A 54 5.82 16.76 -18.87
N GLN A 55 4.86 16.91 -17.96
CA GLN A 55 4.00 18.11 -17.85
C GLN A 55 4.51 19.14 -16.86
N TYR A 56 5.24 18.69 -15.83
CA TYR A 56 5.73 19.52 -14.75
C TYR A 56 7.25 19.42 -14.67
N GLU A 57 7.96 20.54 -14.58
CA GLU A 57 9.42 20.56 -14.42
C GLU A 57 9.83 20.11 -13.00
N GLY A 58 9.76 18.81 -12.73
CA GLY A 58 10.17 18.25 -11.44
C GLY A 58 10.11 16.72 -11.42
N ALA A 59 11.14 16.11 -10.83
CA ALA A 59 11.21 14.66 -10.65
C ALA A 59 10.48 14.21 -9.37
N ILE A 60 9.76 13.08 -9.47
CA ILE A 60 9.16 12.40 -8.33
C ILE A 60 10.27 11.72 -7.53
N GLN A 61 10.32 12.01 -6.23
CA GLN A 61 11.39 11.51 -5.35
C GLN A 61 10.95 10.33 -4.48
N ARG A 62 9.64 10.17 -4.27
CA ARG A 62 9.06 9.10 -3.45
C ARG A 62 7.58 8.92 -3.75
N LEU A 63 7.06 7.76 -3.36
CA LEU A 63 5.67 7.37 -3.52
C LEU A 63 5.06 7.09 -2.15
N PHE A 64 3.92 7.70 -1.87
CA PHE A 64 3.10 7.38 -0.71
C PHE A 64 1.99 6.41 -1.12
N VAL A 65 1.95 5.24 -0.49
CA VAL A 65 1.03 4.16 -0.83
C VAL A 65 -0.04 4.04 0.26
N SER A 66 -1.30 4.16 -0.16
CA SER A 66 -2.48 3.97 0.69
C SER A 66 -3.25 2.70 0.32
N GLY A 67 -4.29 2.39 1.09
CA GLY A 67 -5.19 1.25 0.93
C GLY A 67 -4.69 -0.02 1.62
N GLY A 68 -5.51 -1.07 1.58
CA GLY A 68 -5.22 -2.32 2.30
C GLY A 68 -3.94 -3.05 1.84
N LEU A 69 -3.52 -2.87 0.59
CA LEU A 69 -2.29 -3.48 0.07
C LEU A 69 -1.01 -2.84 0.59
N SER A 70 -1.05 -1.57 1.01
CA SER A 70 0.16 -0.89 1.51
C SER A 70 0.66 -1.46 2.84
N ARG A 71 -0.18 -2.20 3.57
CA ARG A 71 0.18 -2.84 4.85
C ARG A 71 1.08 -4.06 4.69
N VAL A 72 1.21 -4.58 3.47
CA VAL A 72 2.03 -5.74 3.18
C VAL A 72 3.42 -5.24 2.83
N GLU A 73 4.38 -5.40 3.74
CA GLU A 73 5.76 -4.90 3.58
C GLU A 73 6.40 -5.40 2.27
N MET A 74 6.19 -6.68 1.94
CA MET A 74 6.65 -7.27 0.68
C MET A 74 6.12 -6.53 -0.57
N VAL A 75 4.90 -5.99 -0.51
CA VAL A 75 4.31 -5.20 -1.62
C VAL A 75 5.04 -3.87 -1.76
N LEU A 76 5.30 -3.16 -0.67
CA LEU A 76 6.03 -1.89 -0.71
C LEU A 76 7.46 -2.08 -1.20
N GLN A 77 8.14 -3.13 -0.73
CA GLN A 77 9.49 -3.45 -1.16
C GLN A 77 9.51 -3.78 -2.65
N THR A 78 8.61 -4.64 -3.11
CA THR A 78 8.49 -5.00 -4.53
C THR A 78 8.22 -3.77 -5.39
N LEU A 79 7.30 -2.88 -4.98
CA LEU A 79 7.04 -1.64 -5.72
C LEU A 79 8.25 -0.72 -5.73
N SER A 80 8.98 -0.60 -4.61
CA SER A 80 10.18 0.22 -4.53
C SER A 80 11.27 -0.29 -5.47
N ASP A 81 11.50 -1.61 -5.49
CA ASP A 81 12.48 -2.26 -6.35
C ASP A 81 12.12 -2.09 -7.83
N GLU A 82 10.86 -2.33 -8.19
CA GLU A 82 10.38 -2.21 -9.57
C GLU A 82 10.44 -0.75 -10.05
N LEU A 83 10.05 0.22 -9.21
CA LEU A 83 9.95 1.62 -9.61
C LEU A 83 11.27 2.38 -9.47
N GLY A 84 12.24 1.84 -8.72
CA GLY A 84 13.49 2.54 -8.39
C GLY A 84 13.27 3.79 -7.52
N LEU A 85 12.16 3.84 -6.77
CA LEU A 85 11.74 4.96 -5.94
C LEU A 85 11.28 4.47 -4.57
N PRO A 86 11.59 5.18 -3.47
CA PRO A 86 11.07 4.84 -2.16
C PRO A 86 9.53 4.80 -2.15
N CYS A 87 8.96 3.66 -1.75
CA CYS A 87 7.52 3.51 -1.51
C CYS A 87 7.24 3.40 -0.01
N GLU A 88 6.57 4.40 0.55
CA GLU A 88 6.27 4.52 1.98
C GLU A 88 4.76 4.38 2.23
N ILE A 89 4.36 3.80 3.36
CA ILE A 89 2.94 3.81 3.76
C ILE A 89 2.53 5.24 4.07
N TRP A 90 1.40 5.67 3.54
CA TRP A 90 0.81 6.93 3.95
C TRP A 90 0.03 6.78 5.26
N ASP A 91 0.56 7.35 6.35
CA ASP A 91 -0.21 7.61 7.56
C ASP A 91 -0.96 8.95 7.49
N PRO A 92 -2.30 8.96 7.34
CA PRO A 92 -3.06 10.20 7.28
C PRO A 92 -3.19 10.90 8.65
N LEU A 93 -2.77 10.24 9.73
CA LEU A 93 -2.87 10.72 11.11
C LEU A 93 -1.52 11.04 11.73
N GLU A 94 -0.43 10.99 10.96
CA GLU A 94 0.96 11.22 11.44
C GLU A 94 1.08 12.53 12.25
N ASN A 95 0.36 13.57 11.83
CA ASN A 95 0.38 14.89 12.46
C ASN A 95 -0.87 15.18 13.31
N CYS A 96 -1.67 14.17 13.65
CA CYS A 96 -2.90 14.33 14.43
C CYS A 96 -2.74 13.84 15.86
N GLU A 97 -3.37 14.53 16.81
CA GLU A 97 -3.54 13.99 18.16
C GLU A 97 -4.59 12.86 18.16
N VAL A 98 -4.17 11.65 18.50
CA VAL A 98 -5.07 10.49 18.59
C VAL A 98 -5.65 10.37 20.01
N ALA A 99 -6.70 11.14 20.28
CA ALA A 99 -7.43 11.16 21.56
C ALA A 99 -8.45 10.01 21.69
N LEU A 100 -8.01 8.76 21.47
CA LEU A 100 -8.86 7.57 21.56
C LEU A 100 -8.52 6.69 22.79
N PRO A 101 -9.54 6.03 23.39
CA PRO A 101 -9.31 4.96 24.38
C PRO A 101 -8.42 3.85 23.82
N ALA A 102 -7.64 3.20 24.69
CA ALA A 102 -6.62 2.23 24.29
C ALA A 102 -7.10 1.13 23.32
N PRO A 103 -8.30 0.51 23.48
CA PRO A 103 -8.77 -0.49 22.54
C PRO A 103 -8.98 0.06 21.13
N LYS A 104 -9.54 1.27 21.00
CA LYS A 104 -9.79 1.92 19.71
C LYS A 104 -8.51 2.41 19.05
N ARG A 105 -7.54 2.87 19.84
CA ARG A 105 -6.21 3.27 19.35
C ARG A 105 -5.47 2.10 18.71
N LYS A 106 -5.52 0.92 19.33
CA LYS A 106 -4.90 -0.30 18.78
C LYS A 106 -5.55 -0.72 17.46
N ALA A 107 -6.88 -0.67 17.37
CA ALA A 107 -7.59 -0.96 16.12
C ALA A 107 -7.22 0.04 15.02
N LEU A 108 -7.15 1.33 15.35
CA LEU A 108 -6.78 2.38 14.41
C LEU A 108 -5.37 2.17 13.82
N GLN A 109 -4.39 1.80 14.64
CA GLN A 109 -3.04 1.48 14.17
C GLN A 109 -3.00 0.31 13.18
N GLN A 110 -4.02 -0.55 13.16
CA GLN A 110 -4.13 -1.61 12.18
C GLN A 110 -4.82 -1.14 10.90
N GLU A 111 -5.66 -0.12 10.94
CA GLU A 111 -6.52 0.23 9.79
C GLU A 111 -6.17 1.56 9.12
N PHE A 112 -5.26 2.35 9.71
CA PHE A 112 -4.98 3.73 9.31
C PHE A 112 -4.73 3.93 7.81
N SER A 113 -4.00 3.01 7.17
CA SER A 113 -3.67 3.12 5.74
C SER A 113 -4.88 2.88 4.82
N SER A 114 -5.99 2.35 5.33
CA SER A 114 -7.26 2.25 4.60
C SER A 114 -8.16 3.47 4.84
N LEU A 115 -7.79 4.36 5.75
CA LEU A 115 -8.60 5.50 6.17
C LEU A 115 -8.23 6.80 5.47
N ASN A 116 -7.20 6.85 4.60
CA ASN A 116 -6.74 8.09 3.97
C ASN A 116 -7.88 8.92 3.34
N VAL A 117 -8.82 8.26 2.64
CA VAL A 117 -9.98 8.94 2.02
C VAL A 117 -10.94 9.49 3.08
N ALA A 118 -11.27 8.70 4.10
CA ALA A 118 -12.17 9.10 5.17
C ALA A 118 -11.58 10.25 6.01
N CYS A 119 -10.27 10.18 6.32
CA CYS A 119 -9.53 11.24 6.98
C CYS A 119 -9.54 12.53 6.15
N GLY A 120 -9.29 12.45 4.84
CA GLY A 120 -9.37 13.61 3.95
C GLY A 120 -10.74 14.29 3.97
N ALA A 121 -11.81 13.51 3.89
CA ALA A 121 -13.19 14.03 3.97
C ALA A 121 -13.49 14.68 5.33
N ALA A 122 -13.04 14.06 6.43
CA ALA A 122 -13.19 14.63 7.77
C ALA A 122 -12.41 15.93 7.95
N PHE A 123 -11.17 16.00 7.44
CA PHE A 123 -10.38 17.23 7.49
C PHE A 123 -11.03 18.37 6.72
N GLU A 124 -11.59 18.10 5.55
CA GLU A 124 -12.30 19.11 4.78
C GLU A 124 -13.53 19.63 5.55
N TYR A 125 -14.30 18.74 6.18
CA TYR A 125 -15.43 19.11 7.02
C TYR A 125 -15.02 19.97 8.24
N LEU A 126 -13.83 19.76 8.80
CA LEU A 126 -13.33 20.56 9.94
C LEU A 126 -12.77 21.92 9.52
N ARG A 127 -12.53 22.14 8.21
CA ARG A 127 -12.08 23.43 7.68
C ARG A 127 -13.23 24.38 7.32
N SER A 128 -14.43 23.84 7.11
CA SER A 128 -15.67 24.60 6.88
C SER A 128 -16.32 25.06 8.17
#